data_AF-R1EC06-F1
#
_entry.id   AF-R1EC06-F1
#
_cell.length_a   1.000
_cell.length_b   1.000
_cell.length_c   1.000
_cell.angle_alpha   90.00
_cell.angle_beta   90.00
_cell.angle_gamma   90.00
#
_symmetry.space_group_name_H-M   'P 1'
#
loop_
_entity.id
_entity.type
_entity.pdbx_description
1 polymer ?
#
loop_
_entity_poly.entity_id
_entity_poly.type
_entity_poly.pdbx_seq_one_letter_code
_entity_poly.pdbx_strand_id
1 'polypeptide(L)'
;MRGKLIVFEGLDRAGKSTQCGRLIMRLQERGQPVKHMRFPDRTTPIGQMINAYLTGASEQEDHVIHLLFTANRWEAACRVD
;
A
#
# COMPACT_ATOMS: atom_id res chain seq x y z
N MET A 1 23.00 6.25 5.74
CA MET A 1 22.13 6.17 6.93
C MET A 1 20.81 5.56 6.49
N ARG A 2 20.28 4.56 7.19
CA ARG A 2 19.03 3.87 6.82
C ARG A 2 17.81 4.76 7.04
N GLY A 3 16.84 4.73 6.13
CA GLY A 3 15.57 5.45 6.26
C GLY A 3 14.65 4.90 7.37
N LYS A 4 13.52 5.57 7.60
CA LYS A 4 12.46 5.11 8.50
C LYS A 4 11.28 4.57 7.67
N LEU A 5 10.78 3.39 8.04
CA LEU A 5 9.53 2.84 7.51
C LEU A 5 8.38 3.23 8.45
N ILE A 6 7.42 3.99 7.93
CA ILE A 6 6.24 4.47 8.68
C ILE A 6 5.00 3.92 8.00
N VAL A 7 4.15 3.21 8.76
CA VAL A 7 2.92 2.58 8.25
C VAL A 7 1.71 3.22 8.91
N PHE A 8 0.67 3.49 8.11
CA PHE A 8 -0.63 3.98 8.57
C PHE A 8 -1.67 2.88 8.44
N GLU A 9 -2.15 2.36 9.58
CA GLU A 9 -3.20 1.35 9.67
C GLU A 9 -4.49 1.91 10.28
N GLY A 10 -5.60 1.20 10.07
CA GLY A 10 -6.89 1.54 10.67
C GLY A 10 -8.08 1.18 9.79
N LEU A 11 -9.28 1.33 10.35
CA LEU A 11 -10.56 1.00 9.69
C LEU A 11 -10.80 1.83 8.42
N ASP A 12 -11.75 1.40 7.60
CA ASP A 12 -12.13 2.16 6.40
C ASP A 12 -12.56 3.59 6.77
N ARG A 13 -12.18 4.55 5.93
CA ARG A 13 -12.43 5.99 6.14
C ARG A 13 -11.83 6.62 7.41
N ALA A 14 -10.93 5.94 8.13
CA ALA A 14 -10.21 6.50 9.30
C ALA A 14 -9.23 7.66 8.98
N GLY A 15 -9.16 8.14 7.73
CA GLY A 15 -8.31 9.26 7.33
C GLY A 15 -6.85 8.92 7.01
N LYS A 16 -6.51 7.63 6.84
CA LYS A 16 -5.15 7.13 6.55
C LYS A 16 -4.47 7.86 5.39
N SER A 17 -5.14 7.95 4.23
CA SER A 17 -4.60 8.61 3.04
C SER A 17 -4.36 10.10 3.27
N THR A 18 -5.26 10.78 3.98
CA THR A 18 -5.13 12.20 4.32
C THR A 18 -3.93 12.45 5.22
N GLN A 19 -3.77 11.65 6.28
CA GLN A 19 -2.66 11.83 7.22
C GLN A 19 -1.31 11.43 6.60
N CYS A 20 -1.27 10.37 5.80
CA CYS A 20 -0.08 9.99 5.05
C CYS A 20 0.36 11.11 4.09
N GLY A 21 -0.57 11.69 3.32
CA GLY A 21 -0.29 12.82 2.43
C GLY A 21 0.24 14.06 3.16
N ARG A 22 -0.35 14.40 4.31
CA ARG A 22 0.13 15.51 5.17
C ARG A 22 1.54 15.26 5.69
N LEU A 23 1.84 14.04 6.11
CA LEU A 23 3.19 13.68 6.57
C LEU A 23 4.21 13.80 5.43
N ILE A 24 3.91 13.25 4.26
CA ILE A 24 4.79 13.31 3.08
C ILE A 24 5.12 14.76 2.74
N MET A 25 4.11 15.62 2.63
CA MET A 25 4.27 17.05 2.36
C MET A 25 5.19 17.71 3.39
N ARG A 26 4.93 17.49 4.69
CA ARG A 26 5.72 18.08 5.78
C ARG A 26 7.18 17.64 5.77
N LEU A 27 7.45 16.38 5.40
CA LEU A 27 8.81 15.85 5.30
C LEU A 27 9.54 16.41 4.06
N GLN A 28 8.84 16.52 2.92
CA GLN A 28 9.39 17.11 1.70
C GLN A 28 9.71 18.61 1.89
N GLU A 29 8.85 19.37 2.56
CA GLU A 29 9.11 20.78 2.95
C GLU A 29 10.37 20.95 3.81
N ARG A 30 10.76 19.91 4.56
CA ARG A 30 11.99 19.87 5.36
C ARG A 30 13.21 19.39 4.56
N GLY A 31 13.07 19.20 3.25
CA GLY A 31 14.12 18.67 2.38
C GLY A 31 14.42 17.19 2.59
N GLN A 32 13.53 16.42 3.24
CA GLN A 32 13.76 15.00 3.46
C GLN A 32 13.29 14.19 2.26
N PRO A 33 14.09 13.21 1.77
CA PRO A 33 13.64 12.29 0.75
C PRO A 33 12.54 11.38 1.30
N VAL A 34 11.44 11.25 0.55
CA VAL A 34 10.30 10.43 0.95
C VAL A 34 9.87 9.54 -0.21
N LYS A 35 9.68 8.26 0.09
CA LYS A 35 9.07 7.30 -0.82
C LYS A 35 7.68 6.95 -0.30
N HIS A 36 6.65 7.19 -1.11
CA HIS A 36 5.27 6.84 -0.77
C HIS A 36 4.92 5.49 -1.39
N MET A 37 4.30 4.63 -0.60
CA MET A 37 3.82 3.31 -1.00
C MET A 37 2.42 3.10 -0.43
N ARG A 38 1.53 2.47 -1.20
CA ARG A 38 0.15 2.15 -0.79
C ARG A 38 -0.15 0.72 -1.17
N PHE A 39 -0.78 -0.01 -0.24
CA PHE A 39 -1.25 -1.37 -0.49
C PHE A 39 -2.78 -1.47 -0.38
N PRO A 40 -3.42 -2.34 -1.19
CA PRO A 40 -2.81 -3.06 -2.31
C PRO A 40 -2.37 -2.10 -3.43
N ASP A 41 -1.23 -2.36 -4.08
CA ASP A 41 -0.77 -1.62 -5.26
C ASP A 41 -1.56 -2.12 -6.48
N ARG A 42 -2.65 -1.43 -6.81
CA ARG A 42 -3.59 -1.83 -7.87
C ARG A 42 -3.04 -1.68 -9.30
N THR A 43 -1.80 -1.21 -9.46
CA THR A 43 -1.16 -1.05 -10.76
C THR A 43 -0.51 -2.33 -11.27
N THR A 44 -0.22 -3.28 -10.38
CA THR A 44 0.42 -4.56 -10.73
C THR A 44 -0.63 -5.61 -11.15
N PRO A 45 -0.24 -6.67 -11.89
CA PRO A 45 -1.16 -7.75 -12.22
C PRO A 45 -1.85 -8.38 -11.00
N ILE A 46 -1.10 -8.62 -9.91
CA ILE A 46 -1.65 -9.12 -8.65
C ILE A 46 -2.61 -8.08 -8.03
N GLY A 47 -2.22 -6.81 -8.06
CA GLY A 47 -3.06 -5.70 -7.60
C GLY A 47 -4.39 -5.57 -8.34
N GLN A 48 -4.39 -5.83 -9.65
CA GLN A 48 -5.61 -5.82 -10.47
C GLN A 48 -6.54 -6.98 -10.08
N MET A 49 -6.00 -8.18 -9.82
CA MET A 49 -6.78 -9.31 -9.31
C MET A 49 -7.41 -8.99 -7.94
N ILE A 50 -6.64 -8.38 -7.03
CA ILE A 50 -7.16 -7.92 -5.73
C ILE A 50 -8.24 -6.86 -5.92
N ASN A 51 -8.06 -5.91 -6.84
CA ASN A 51 -9.05 -4.88 -7.11
C ASN A 51 -10.37 -5.49 -7.61
N ALA A 52 -10.31 -6.44 -8.55
CA ALA A 52 -11.49 -7.13 -9.06
C ALA A 52 -12.26 -7.84 -7.94
N TYR A 53 -11.57 -8.50 -7.02
CA TYR A 53 -12.19 -9.08 -5.82
C TYR A 53 -12.86 -8.03 -4.94
N LEU A 54 -12.15 -6.95 -4.57
CA LEU A 54 -12.68 -5.90 -3.70
C LEU A 54 -13.86 -5.13 -4.30
N THR A 55 -13.97 -5.07 -5.64
CA THR A 55 -15.10 -4.44 -6.32
C THR A 55 -16.24 -5.41 -6.64
N GLY A 56 -16.12 -6.69 -6.27
CA GLY A 56 -17.12 -7.72 -6.58
C GLY A 56 -17.19 -8.11 -8.07
N ALA A 57 -16.14 -7.78 -8.84
CA ALA A 57 -16.05 -8.12 -10.27
C ALA A 57 -15.52 -9.55 -10.50
N SER A 58 -14.93 -10.17 -9.49
CA SER A 58 -14.52 -11.58 -9.49
C SER A 58 -14.67 -12.18 -8.11
N GLU A 59 -15.12 -13.43 -8.03
CA GLU A 59 -15.04 -14.21 -6.80
C GLU A 59 -13.67 -14.89 -6.68
N GLN A 60 -13.13 -14.91 -5.47
CA GLN A 60 -11.92 -15.63 -5.12
C GLN A 60 -12.17 -16.29 -3.77
N GLU A 61 -11.58 -17.47 -3.56
CA GLU A 61 -11.59 -18.12 -2.26
C GLU A 61 -10.76 -17.30 -1.25
N ASP A 62 -11.19 -17.26 0.01
CA ASP A 62 -10.67 -16.34 1.04
C ASP A 62 -9.18 -16.55 1.34
N HIS A 63 -8.68 -17.79 1.34
CA HIS A 63 -7.26 -18.07 1.51
C HIS A 63 -6.45 -17.65 0.28
N VAL A 64 -6.99 -17.86 -0.93
CA VAL A 64 -6.33 -17.43 -2.18
C VAL A 64 -6.16 -15.92 -2.21
N ILE A 65 -7.22 -15.15 -1.96
CA ILE A 65 -7.13 -13.69 -1.96
C ILE A 65 -6.19 -13.17 -0.86
N HIS A 66 -6.18 -13.81 0.31
CA HIS A 66 -5.24 -13.49 1.38
C HIS A 66 -3.78 -13.64 0.94
N LEU A 67 -3.45 -14.73 0.22
CA LEU A 67 -2.11 -14.95 -0.32
C LEU A 67 -1.75 -13.92 -1.39
N LEU A 68 -2.70 -13.51 -2.23
CA LEU A 68 -2.48 -12.44 -3.22
C LEU A 68 -2.15 -11.09 -2.54
N PHE A 69 -2.83 -10.73 -1.46
CA PHE A 69 -2.47 -9.55 -0.66
C PHE A 69 -1.04 -9.62 -0.12
N THR A 70 -0.59 -10.81 0.29
CA THR A 70 0.78 -11.03 0.76
C THR A 70 1.78 -10.94 -0.39
N ALA A 71 1.49 -11.54 -1.54
CA ALA A 71 2.32 -11.47 -2.74
C ALA A 71 2.47 -10.03 -3.27
N ASN A 72 1.40 -9.24 -3.25
CA ASN A 72 1.40 -7.82 -3.63
C ASN A 72 2.31 -6.95 -2.74
N ARG A 73 2.55 -7.34 -1.48
CA ARG A 73 3.57 -6.68 -0.65
C ARG A 73 4.98 -7.14 -1.00
N TRP A 74 5.16 -8.45 -1.23
CA TRP A 74 6.46 -9.02 -1.58
C TRP A 74 7.03 -8.50 -2.90
N GLU A 75 6.20 -8.27 -3.92
CA GLU A 75 6.65 -7.68 -5.20
C GLU A 75 7.22 -6.26 -5.04
N ALA A 76 6.87 -5.57 -3.94
CA ALA A 76 7.37 -4.25 -3.62
C ALA A 76 8.53 -4.26 -2.61
N ALA A 77 8.92 -5.41 -2.07
CA ALA A 77 9.94 -5.52 -1.03
C ALA A 77 11.31 -4.97 -1.50
N CYS A 78 11.69 -5.22 -2.75
CA CYS A 78 12.91 -4.69 -3.37
C CYS A 78 12.90 -3.16 -3.55
N ARG A 79 11.77 -2.48 -3.27
CA ARG A 79 11.67 -1.02 -3.32
C ARG A 79 11.99 -0.37 -1.97
N VAL A 80 12.20 -1.15 -0.92
CA VAL A 80 12.47 -0.67 0.45
C VAL A 80 13.93 -1.01 0.81
N ASP A 81 14.87 -0.28 0.20
CA ASP A 81 16.31 -0.36 0.53
C ASP A 81 16.70 0.67 1.60
#